data_AF-A0A8T4SWM6-F1
#
_entry.id   AF-A0A8T4SWM6-F1
#
_cell.length_a   1.000
_cell.length_b   1.000
_cell.length_c   1.000
_cell.angle_alpha   90.00
_cell.angle_beta   90.00
_cell.angle_gamma   90.00
#
_symmetry.space_group_name_H-M   'P 1'
#
loop_
_entity.id
_entity.type
_entity.pdbx_description
1 polymer ?
#
loop_
_entity_poly.entity_id
_entity_poly.type
_entity_poly.pdbx_seq_one_letter_code
_entity_poly.pdbx_strand_id
1 'polypeptide(L)'
;MATKKEDPPEHIREYLRKSKKVEGLIERTKHSARKAYQNAIDKHLLTEEGIPDYERLEDEKVNDAVAKELADYHVAEAKKAFKSGISGKDELENDMLLQAYAGVTYTGLKRLVRDYGKHLTFDRYNKILNEEHINKNLIPVLANATAAHFKDEHIDDIIRYTRVGEFVDPKRVQLGDALKILGKYRDEGVISPLDHEKAPYAIKEFYKKRKEKEKAELAKAA
;
A
#
# COMPACT_ATOMS: atom_id res chain seq x y z
N MET A 1 3.91 22.89 26.69
CA MET A 1 3.39 23.85 25.70
C MET A 1 2.98 23.09 24.47
N ALA A 2 1.69 23.02 24.16
CA ALA A 2 1.22 22.42 22.91
C ALA A 2 1.62 23.36 21.77
N THR A 3 2.67 23.01 21.03
CA THR A 3 3.10 23.76 19.85
C THR A 3 1.98 23.69 18.82
N LYS A 4 1.44 24.85 18.43
CA LYS A 4 0.47 24.97 17.32
C LYS A 4 1.01 24.14 16.15
N LYS A 5 0.22 23.19 15.64
CA LYS A 5 0.53 22.54 14.36
C LYS A 5 0.57 23.67 13.33
N GLU A 6 1.75 23.91 12.74
CA GLU A 6 1.82 24.75 11.56
C GLU A 6 0.91 24.10 10.51
N ASP A 7 0.05 24.91 9.88
CA ASP A 7 -0.78 24.40 8.80
C ASP A 7 0.14 23.92 7.67
N PRO A 8 -0.05 22.69 7.15
CA PRO A 8 0.82 22.17 6.13
C PRO A 8 0.72 23.01 4.85
N PRO A 9 1.85 23.24 4.15
CA PRO A 9 1.85 23.75 2.79
C PRO A 9 0.88 22.99 1.88
N GLU A 10 0.35 23.65 0.83
CA GLU A 10 -0.68 23.05 -0.03
C GLU A 10 -0.27 21.70 -0.63
N HIS A 11 0.98 21.57 -1.11
CA HIS A 11 1.48 20.31 -1.65
C HIS A 11 1.54 19.17 -0.60
N ILE A 12 1.78 19.50 0.68
CA ILE A 12 1.72 18.52 1.78
C ILE A 12 0.26 18.18 2.10
N ARG A 13 -0.64 19.17 2.13
CA ARG A 13 -2.09 18.94 2.31
C ARG A 13 -2.64 18.03 1.21
N GLU A 14 -2.27 18.28 -0.04
CA GLU A 14 -2.65 17.45 -1.17
C GLU A 14 -2.13 16.01 -1.02
N TYR A 15 -0.86 15.85 -0.64
CA TYR A 15 -0.25 14.54 -0.37
C TYR A 15 -0.99 13.78 0.74
N LEU A 16 -1.30 14.42 1.87
CA LEU A 16 -2.03 13.79 2.98
C LEU A 16 -3.44 13.39 2.56
N ARG A 17 -4.13 14.23 1.79
CA ARG A 17 -5.47 13.93 1.25
C ARG A 17 -5.43 12.75 0.28
N LYS A 18 -4.44 12.70 -0.63
CA LYS A 18 -4.25 11.59 -1.57
C LYS A 18 -3.87 10.30 -0.84
N SER A 19 -2.97 10.37 0.13
CA SER A 19 -2.56 9.24 0.98
C SER A 19 -3.77 8.59 1.66
N LYS A 20 -4.64 9.40 2.30
CA LYS A 20 -5.86 8.88 2.94
C LYS A 20 -6.81 8.19 1.97
N LYS A 21 -6.91 8.69 0.73
CA LYS A 21 -7.71 8.03 -0.32
C LYS A 21 -7.09 6.70 -0.74
N VAL A 22 -5.77 6.64 -0.88
CA VAL A 22 -5.03 5.42 -1.21
C VAL A 22 -5.17 4.37 -0.11
N GLU A 23 -5.02 4.75 1.15
CA GLU A 23 -5.27 3.87 2.31
C GLU A 23 -6.69 3.32 2.29
N GLY A 24 -7.69 4.19 2.08
CA GLY A 24 -9.08 3.77 1.96
C GLY A 24 -9.34 2.81 0.79
N LEU A 25 -8.64 3.01 -0.33
CA LEU A 25 -8.71 2.10 -1.48
C LEU A 25 -8.12 0.73 -1.14
N ILE A 26 -6.93 0.70 -0.55
CA ILE A 26 -6.25 -0.55 -0.16
C ILE A 26 -7.10 -1.34 0.84
N GLU A 27 -7.60 -0.68 1.89
CA GLU A 27 -8.42 -1.35 2.90
C GLU A 27 -9.74 -1.87 2.32
N ARG A 28 -10.35 -1.11 1.39
CA ARG A 28 -11.52 -1.59 0.64
C ARG A 28 -11.18 -2.81 -0.20
N THR A 29 -10.07 -2.81 -0.93
CA THR A 29 -9.61 -3.94 -1.75
C THR A 29 -9.41 -5.19 -0.90
N LYS A 30 -8.73 -5.07 0.25
CA LYS A 30 -8.56 -6.16 1.21
C LYS A 30 -9.89 -6.69 1.73
N HIS A 31 -10.81 -5.79 2.09
CA HIS A 31 -12.13 -6.19 2.56
C HIS A 31 -12.95 -6.91 1.47
N SER A 32 -12.86 -6.46 0.21
CA SER A 32 -13.55 -7.10 -0.92
C SER A 32 -13.03 -8.51 -1.22
N ALA A 33 -11.77 -8.81 -0.89
CA ALA A 33 -11.15 -10.12 -1.18
C ALA A 33 -11.93 -11.29 -0.58
N ARG A 34 -12.40 -11.16 0.67
CA ARG A 34 -13.19 -12.22 1.32
C ARG A 34 -14.52 -12.47 0.62
N LYS A 35 -15.20 -11.41 0.21
CA LYS A 35 -16.49 -11.52 -0.49
C LYS A 35 -16.30 -12.07 -1.91
N ALA A 36 -15.26 -11.63 -2.63
CA ALA A 36 -14.91 -12.17 -3.93
C ALA A 36 -14.68 -13.69 -3.84
N TYR A 37 -13.85 -14.12 -2.89
CA TYR A 37 -13.57 -15.52 -2.65
C TYR A 37 -14.83 -16.30 -2.29
N GLN A 38 -15.59 -15.85 -1.28
CA GLN A 38 -16.81 -16.53 -0.85
C GLN A 38 -17.80 -16.71 -2.00
N ASN A 39 -18.06 -15.66 -2.79
CA ASN A 39 -18.96 -15.72 -3.94
C ASN A 39 -18.50 -16.75 -4.98
N ALA A 40 -17.20 -16.82 -5.25
CA ALA A 40 -16.64 -17.80 -6.20
C ALA A 40 -16.80 -19.24 -5.70
N ILE A 41 -16.54 -19.49 -4.41
CA ILE A 41 -16.76 -20.82 -3.80
C ILE A 41 -18.24 -21.17 -3.81
N ASP A 42 -19.10 -20.24 -3.39
CA ASP A 42 -20.55 -20.46 -3.26
C ASP A 42 -21.17 -20.85 -4.60
N LYS A 43 -20.71 -20.21 -5.67
CA LYS A 43 -21.28 -20.39 -7.01
C LYS A 43 -20.74 -21.62 -7.73
N HIS A 44 -19.47 -21.94 -7.55
CA HIS A 44 -18.79 -22.93 -8.40
C HIS A 44 -18.36 -24.19 -7.68
N LEU A 45 -18.21 -24.18 -6.36
CA LEU A 45 -17.64 -25.29 -5.59
C LEU A 45 -18.57 -25.85 -4.50
N LEU A 46 -19.65 -25.17 -4.12
CA LEU A 46 -20.58 -25.75 -3.14
C LEU A 46 -21.26 -27.02 -3.66
N THR A 47 -21.27 -28.04 -2.81
CA THR A 47 -22.10 -29.23 -2.98
C THR A 47 -23.53 -28.97 -2.53
N GLU A 48 -24.43 -29.92 -2.81
CA GLU A 48 -25.82 -29.88 -2.33
C GLU A 48 -25.93 -29.82 -0.80
N GLU A 49 -24.92 -30.32 -0.09
CA GLU A 49 -24.85 -30.30 1.38
C GLU A 49 -24.28 -28.99 1.94
N GLY A 50 -23.93 -28.04 1.08
CA GLY A 50 -23.37 -26.74 1.49
C GLY A 50 -21.90 -26.81 1.89
N ILE A 51 -21.16 -27.82 1.41
CA ILE A 51 -19.73 -27.99 1.68
C ILE A 51 -18.94 -27.65 0.42
N PRO A 52 -17.84 -26.87 0.49
CA PRO A 52 -16.97 -26.64 -0.67
C PRO A 52 -16.26 -27.92 -1.14
N ASP A 53 -16.45 -28.29 -2.39
CA ASP A 53 -15.69 -29.33 -3.10
C ASP A 53 -14.53 -28.73 -3.88
N TYR A 54 -13.37 -28.66 -3.22
CA TYR A 54 -12.16 -28.09 -3.79
C TYR A 54 -11.49 -28.99 -4.85
N GLU A 55 -11.80 -30.29 -4.91
CA GLU A 55 -11.24 -31.18 -5.94
C GLU A 55 -11.75 -30.80 -7.34
N ARG A 56 -12.91 -30.14 -7.43
CA ARG A 56 -13.43 -29.59 -8.70
C ARG A 56 -12.54 -28.52 -9.31
N LEU A 57 -11.63 -27.90 -8.54
CA LEU A 57 -10.67 -26.93 -9.09
C LEU A 57 -9.60 -27.55 -10.01
N GLU A 58 -9.50 -28.87 -10.04
CA GLU A 58 -8.69 -29.61 -11.02
C GLU A 58 -9.33 -29.63 -12.43
N ASP A 59 -10.64 -29.39 -12.53
CA ASP A 59 -11.32 -29.19 -13.81
C ASP A 59 -11.04 -27.78 -14.34
N GLU A 60 -10.44 -27.70 -15.53
CA GLU A 60 -10.04 -26.44 -16.16
C GLU A 60 -11.22 -25.45 -16.32
N LYS A 61 -12.43 -25.93 -16.62
CA LYS A 61 -13.62 -25.07 -16.78
C LYS A 61 -14.08 -24.52 -15.44
N VAL A 62 -14.04 -25.33 -14.37
CA VAL A 62 -14.38 -24.86 -13.02
C VAL A 62 -13.33 -23.86 -12.53
N ASN A 63 -12.05 -24.15 -12.78
CA ASN A 63 -10.93 -23.27 -12.47
C ASN A 63 -11.11 -21.89 -13.12
N ASP A 64 -11.41 -21.88 -14.43
CA ASP A 64 -11.65 -20.67 -15.21
C ASP A 64 -12.87 -19.88 -14.70
N ALA A 65 -13.95 -20.58 -14.35
CA ALA A 65 -15.16 -19.97 -13.81
C ALA A 65 -14.91 -19.33 -12.43
N VAL A 66 -14.17 -19.99 -11.55
CA VAL A 66 -13.76 -19.43 -10.24
C VAL A 66 -12.87 -18.20 -10.43
N ALA A 67 -11.87 -18.26 -11.31
CA ALA A 67 -11.02 -17.12 -11.62
C ALA A 67 -11.83 -15.94 -12.19
N LYS A 68 -12.82 -16.24 -13.04
CA LYS A 68 -13.71 -15.24 -13.62
C LYS A 68 -14.59 -14.58 -12.56
N GLU A 69 -15.19 -15.36 -11.65
CA GLU A 69 -16.04 -14.80 -10.59
C GLU A 69 -15.22 -13.90 -9.63
N LEU A 70 -13.99 -14.29 -9.32
CA LEU A 70 -13.05 -13.44 -8.58
C LEU A 70 -12.78 -12.12 -9.31
N ALA A 71 -12.48 -12.19 -10.61
CA ALA A 71 -12.20 -11.01 -11.43
C ALA A 71 -13.42 -10.09 -11.56
N ASP A 72 -14.58 -10.64 -11.91
CA ASP A 72 -15.83 -9.90 -12.11
C ASP A 72 -16.23 -9.16 -10.83
N TYR A 73 -16.06 -9.77 -9.65
CA TYR A 73 -16.32 -9.12 -8.36
C TYR A 73 -15.40 -7.92 -8.12
N HIS A 74 -14.10 -8.09 -8.33
CA HIS A 74 -13.14 -7.01 -8.15
C HIS A 74 -13.32 -5.89 -9.17
N VAL A 75 -13.67 -6.20 -10.42
CA VAL A 75 -14.03 -5.21 -11.44
C VAL A 75 -15.28 -4.44 -11.01
N ALA A 76 -16.30 -5.10 -10.48
CA ALA A 76 -17.49 -4.43 -9.98
C ALA A 76 -17.17 -3.48 -8.81
N GLU A 77 -16.30 -3.89 -7.89
CA GLU A 77 -15.84 -3.03 -6.80
C GLU A 77 -14.95 -1.88 -7.29
N ALA A 78 -14.07 -2.13 -8.27
CA ALA A 78 -13.26 -1.10 -8.92
C ALA A 78 -14.14 -0.02 -9.56
N LYS A 79 -15.19 -0.41 -10.29
CA LYS A 79 -16.15 0.53 -10.89
C LYS A 79 -16.82 1.41 -9.83
N LYS A 80 -17.23 0.83 -8.70
CA LYS A 80 -17.80 1.59 -7.58
C LYS A 80 -16.78 2.52 -6.92
N ALA A 81 -15.54 2.05 -6.72
CA ALA A 81 -14.48 2.83 -6.08
C ALA A 81 -14.06 4.03 -6.93
N PHE A 82 -13.88 3.82 -8.24
CA PHE A 82 -13.44 4.84 -9.18
C PHE A 82 -14.59 5.64 -9.81
N LYS A 83 -15.85 5.29 -9.51
CA LYS A 83 -17.04 5.83 -10.20
C LYS A 83 -16.90 5.71 -11.73
N SER A 84 -16.33 4.60 -12.19
CA SER A 84 -16.03 4.39 -13.61
C SER A 84 -17.31 4.10 -14.39
N GLY A 85 -17.48 4.79 -15.52
CA GLY A 85 -18.55 4.54 -16.49
C GLY A 85 -18.26 3.40 -17.48
N ILE A 86 -17.15 2.67 -17.28
CA ILE A 86 -16.74 1.57 -18.15
C ILE A 86 -17.83 0.49 -18.20
N SER A 87 -18.21 0.12 -19.42
CA SER A 87 -19.27 -0.86 -19.70
C SER A 87 -18.95 -2.25 -19.13
N GLY A 88 -17.65 -2.60 -19.10
CA GLY A 88 -17.13 -3.91 -18.70
C GLY A 88 -17.33 -5.01 -19.74
N LYS A 89 -17.62 -4.64 -20.99
CA LYS A 89 -17.66 -5.57 -22.12
C LYS A 89 -16.28 -5.80 -22.74
N ASP A 90 -15.36 -4.86 -22.56
CA ASP A 90 -13.99 -4.95 -23.03
C ASP A 90 -13.11 -5.60 -21.95
N GLU A 91 -12.49 -6.73 -22.30
CA GLU A 91 -11.57 -7.47 -21.43
C GLU A 91 -10.35 -6.65 -21.06
N LEU A 92 -9.82 -5.83 -21.98
CA LEU A 92 -8.66 -4.99 -21.70
C LEU A 92 -9.00 -3.91 -20.66
N GLU A 93 -10.16 -3.26 -20.80
CA GLU A 93 -10.63 -2.27 -19.83
C GLU A 93 -10.85 -2.89 -18.45
N ASN A 94 -11.41 -4.11 -18.40
CA ASN A 94 -11.62 -4.84 -17.15
C ASN A 94 -10.29 -5.22 -16.49
N ASP A 95 -9.31 -5.69 -17.26
CA ASP A 95 -7.98 -6.01 -16.75
C ASP A 95 -7.25 -4.76 -16.23
N MET A 96 -7.38 -3.62 -16.92
CA MET A 96 -6.83 -2.34 -16.44
C MET A 96 -7.49 -1.91 -15.13
N LEU A 97 -8.81 -2.05 -15.00
CA LEU A 97 -9.54 -1.74 -13.76
C LEU A 97 -9.11 -2.68 -12.62
N LEU A 98 -8.99 -3.97 -12.91
CA LEU A 98 -8.57 -4.97 -11.93
C LEU A 98 -7.14 -4.70 -11.45
N GLN A 99 -6.23 -4.38 -12.37
CA GLN A 99 -4.85 -4.04 -12.04
C GLN A 99 -4.77 -2.75 -11.20
N ALA A 100 -5.56 -1.74 -11.54
CA ALA A 100 -5.61 -0.47 -10.80
C ALA A 100 -6.28 -0.60 -9.41
N TYR A 101 -7.17 -1.56 -9.21
CA TYR A 101 -7.91 -1.75 -7.97
C TYR A 101 -7.28 -2.78 -7.02
N ALA A 102 -6.82 -3.90 -7.57
CA ALA A 102 -6.34 -5.06 -6.83
C ALA A 102 -4.88 -5.45 -7.12
N GLY A 103 -4.21 -4.80 -8.09
CA GLY A 103 -2.82 -5.11 -8.44
C GLY A 103 -2.63 -6.46 -9.15
N VAL A 104 -3.71 -7.01 -9.72
CA VAL A 104 -3.75 -8.29 -10.41
C VAL A 104 -4.52 -8.15 -11.73
N THR A 105 -4.31 -9.07 -12.67
CA THR A 105 -5.09 -9.20 -13.91
C THR A 105 -5.93 -10.48 -13.87
N TYR A 106 -6.90 -10.62 -14.79
CA TYR A 106 -7.66 -11.86 -14.91
C TYR A 106 -6.74 -13.05 -15.18
N THR A 107 -5.74 -12.88 -16.05
CA THR A 107 -4.72 -13.91 -16.30
C THR A 107 -3.93 -14.27 -15.03
N GLY A 108 -3.63 -13.27 -14.18
CA GLY A 108 -2.98 -13.48 -12.89
C GLY A 108 -3.86 -14.30 -11.92
N LEU A 109 -5.16 -13.99 -11.85
CA LEU A 109 -6.12 -14.76 -11.06
C LEU A 109 -6.30 -16.18 -11.61
N LYS A 110 -6.42 -16.35 -12.92
CA LYS A 110 -6.51 -17.67 -13.57
C LYS A 110 -5.30 -18.54 -13.25
N ARG A 111 -4.10 -17.97 -13.35
CA ARG A 111 -2.87 -18.67 -12.95
C ARG A 111 -2.89 -19.04 -11.47
N LEU A 112 -3.33 -18.12 -10.60
CA LEU A 112 -3.43 -18.36 -9.17
C LEU A 112 -4.39 -19.53 -8.86
N VAL A 113 -5.60 -19.54 -9.45
CA VAL A 113 -6.56 -20.62 -9.21
C VAL A 113 -6.04 -21.94 -9.76
N ARG A 114 -5.40 -21.94 -10.93
CA ARG A 114 -4.78 -23.13 -11.53
C ARG A 114 -3.62 -23.69 -10.72
N ASP A 115 -2.68 -22.84 -10.33
CA ASP A 115 -1.43 -23.30 -9.71
C ASP A 115 -1.66 -23.79 -8.26
N TYR A 116 -2.69 -23.27 -7.57
CA TYR A 116 -3.06 -23.74 -6.24
C TYR A 116 -4.14 -24.82 -6.24
N GLY A 117 -4.98 -24.89 -7.27
CA GLY A 117 -6.03 -25.90 -7.42
C GLY A 117 -6.82 -26.08 -6.12
N LYS A 118 -6.95 -27.33 -5.67
CA LYS A 118 -7.63 -27.68 -4.41
C LYS A 118 -7.03 -27.09 -3.13
N HIS A 119 -5.81 -26.57 -3.17
CA HIS A 119 -5.14 -25.91 -2.04
C HIS A 119 -5.39 -24.40 -1.98
N LEU A 120 -6.26 -23.88 -2.85
CA LEU A 120 -6.69 -22.49 -2.85
C LEU A 120 -7.67 -22.23 -1.70
N THR A 121 -7.17 -22.16 -0.46
CA THR A 121 -7.96 -21.69 0.68
C THR A 121 -8.10 -20.17 0.68
N PHE A 122 -9.06 -19.61 1.44
CA PHE A 122 -9.17 -18.16 1.61
C PHE A 122 -7.87 -17.56 2.15
N ASP A 123 -7.24 -18.19 3.15
CA ASP A 123 -5.99 -17.70 3.72
C ASP A 123 -4.86 -17.67 2.68
N ARG A 124 -4.81 -18.68 1.79
CA ARG A 124 -3.84 -18.73 0.69
C ARG A 124 -4.11 -17.61 -0.31
N TYR A 125 -5.34 -17.48 -0.76
CA TYR A 125 -5.78 -16.43 -1.68
C TYR A 125 -5.50 -15.03 -1.12
N ASN A 126 -5.91 -14.79 0.12
CA ASN A 126 -5.74 -13.51 0.80
C ASN A 126 -4.26 -13.19 1.02
N LYS A 127 -3.42 -14.18 1.37
CA LYS A 127 -1.98 -13.99 1.49
C LYS A 127 -1.36 -13.54 0.17
N ILE A 128 -1.64 -14.24 -0.93
CA ILE A 128 -1.07 -13.91 -2.25
C ILE A 128 -1.56 -12.55 -2.72
N LEU A 129 -2.87 -12.28 -2.59
CA LEU A 129 -3.44 -10.99 -2.94
C LEU A 129 -2.77 -9.84 -2.17
N ASN A 130 -2.58 -9.99 -0.86
CA ASN A 130 -1.93 -8.97 -0.05
C ASN A 130 -0.43 -8.82 -0.36
N GLU A 131 0.31 -9.92 -0.30
CA GLU A 131 1.78 -9.89 -0.37
C GLU A 131 2.30 -9.65 -1.78
N GLU A 132 1.66 -10.24 -2.81
CA GLU A 132 2.16 -10.18 -4.18
C GLU A 132 1.49 -9.12 -5.02
N HIS A 133 0.18 -8.91 -4.86
CA HIS A 133 -0.56 -8.00 -5.71
C HIS A 133 -0.69 -6.61 -5.08
N ILE A 134 -1.14 -6.53 -3.83
CA ILE A 134 -1.33 -5.25 -3.15
C ILE A 134 0.02 -4.64 -2.76
N ASN A 135 0.84 -5.35 -1.99
CA ASN A 135 2.06 -4.77 -1.41
C ASN A 135 3.17 -4.55 -2.45
N LYS A 136 3.34 -5.44 -3.42
CA LYS A 136 4.41 -5.33 -4.42
C LYS A 136 4.00 -4.56 -5.68
N ASN A 137 2.73 -4.58 -6.08
CA ASN A 137 2.31 -3.90 -7.32
C ASN A 137 1.49 -2.64 -7.03
N LEU A 138 0.41 -2.74 -6.25
CA LEU A 138 -0.53 -1.64 -6.07
C LEU A 138 0.02 -0.50 -5.21
N ILE A 139 0.55 -0.81 -4.01
CA ILE A 139 1.04 0.19 -3.07
C ILE A 139 2.14 1.07 -3.69
N PRO A 140 3.18 0.52 -4.37
CA PRO A 140 4.23 1.35 -4.96
C PRO A 140 3.71 2.29 -6.06
N VAL A 141 2.80 1.80 -6.92
CA VAL A 141 2.18 2.62 -7.97
C VAL A 141 1.37 3.76 -7.38
N LEU A 142 0.54 3.47 -6.37
CA LEU A 142 -0.28 4.47 -5.70
C LEU A 142 0.56 5.47 -4.88
N ALA A 143 1.64 5.01 -4.24
CA ALA A 143 2.57 5.88 -3.52
C ALA A 143 3.26 6.88 -4.47
N ASN A 144 3.73 6.40 -5.63
CA ASN A 144 4.33 7.26 -6.64
C ASN A 144 3.32 8.28 -7.19
N ALA A 145 2.10 7.85 -7.51
CA ALA A 145 1.04 8.76 -7.98
C ALA A 145 0.65 9.81 -6.91
N THR A 146 0.71 9.43 -5.64
CA THR A 146 0.42 10.31 -4.50
C THR A 146 1.48 11.40 -4.33
N ALA A 147 2.74 11.09 -4.65
CA ALA A 147 3.87 12.01 -4.52
C ALA A 147 4.28 12.72 -5.82
N ALA A 148 3.62 12.44 -6.95
CA ALA A 148 4.03 12.90 -8.29
C ALA A 148 4.09 14.43 -8.46
N HIS A 149 3.38 15.19 -7.62
CA HIS A 149 3.38 16.67 -7.69
C HIS A 149 4.54 17.31 -6.94
N PHE A 150 5.34 16.53 -6.20
CA PHE A 150 6.51 17.07 -5.51
C PHE A 150 7.68 17.33 -6.47
N LYS A 151 8.53 18.27 -6.06
CA LYS A 151 9.72 18.74 -6.78
C LYS A 151 10.80 19.04 -5.75
N ASP A 152 12.04 19.18 -6.19
CA ASP A 152 13.19 19.47 -5.30
C ASP A 152 13.00 20.76 -4.49
N GLU A 153 12.31 21.76 -5.04
CA GLU A 153 11.97 23.00 -4.33
C GLU A 153 11.10 22.80 -3.07
N HIS A 154 10.42 21.65 -2.95
CA HIS A 154 9.57 21.33 -1.80
C HIS A 154 10.32 20.61 -0.67
N ILE A 155 11.61 20.27 -0.83
CA ILE A 155 12.38 19.52 0.17
C ILE A 155 12.42 20.29 1.51
N ASP A 156 12.71 21.58 1.47
CA ASP A 156 12.79 22.44 2.66
C ASP A 156 11.46 22.47 3.44
N ASP A 157 10.35 22.54 2.72
CA ASP A 157 9.01 22.54 3.29
C ASP A 157 8.67 21.21 3.99
N ILE A 158 9.10 20.08 3.39
CA ILE A 158 8.96 18.76 4.00
C ILE A 158 9.79 18.66 5.28
N ILE A 159 11.07 19.05 5.24
CA ILE A 159 11.96 18.95 6.40
C ILE A 159 11.46 19.84 7.56
N ARG A 160 10.96 21.03 7.24
CA ARG A 160 10.35 21.94 8.23
C ARG A 160 9.09 21.34 8.83
N TYR A 161 8.16 20.87 7.99
CA TYR A 161 6.89 20.30 8.44
C TYR A 161 7.08 19.05 9.33
N THR A 162 8.04 18.20 8.97
CA THR A 162 8.36 16.96 9.71
C THR A 162 9.23 17.19 10.95
N ARG A 163 9.71 18.43 11.16
CA ARG A 163 10.50 18.88 12.33
C ARG A 163 11.82 18.13 12.52
N VAL A 164 12.44 17.71 11.41
CA VAL A 164 13.69 16.93 11.43
C VAL A 164 14.93 17.76 11.11
N GLY A 165 14.76 19.06 10.84
CA GLY A 165 15.85 19.97 10.45
C GLY A 165 16.95 20.16 11.51
N GLU A 166 16.74 19.69 12.75
CA GLU A 166 17.79 19.69 13.77
C GLU A 166 18.85 18.59 13.55
N PHE A 167 18.50 17.52 12.83
CA PHE A 167 19.36 16.35 12.61
C PHE A 167 19.50 15.92 11.14
N VAL A 168 18.67 16.46 10.23
CA VAL A 168 18.88 16.33 8.78
C VAL A 168 19.15 17.68 8.12
N ASP A 169 20.12 17.70 7.22
CA ASP A 169 20.48 18.85 6.41
C ASP A 169 19.67 18.83 5.09
N PRO A 170 18.69 19.75 4.90
CA PRO A 170 17.84 19.73 3.73
C PRO A 170 18.62 19.91 2.41
N LYS A 171 19.79 20.58 2.43
CA LYS A 171 20.63 20.77 1.23
C LYS A 171 21.26 19.48 0.72
N ARG A 172 21.27 18.44 1.54
CA ARG A 172 21.88 17.13 1.24
C ARG A 172 20.82 16.04 1.05
N VAL A 173 19.54 16.37 1.25
CA VAL A 173 18.40 15.47 1.07
C VAL A 173 18.03 15.46 -0.42
N GLN A 174 17.77 14.28 -0.96
CA GLN A 174 17.12 14.13 -2.26
C GLN A 174 15.60 14.04 -2.07
N LEU A 175 14.83 14.43 -3.08
CA LEU A 175 13.37 14.41 -2.99
C LEU A 175 12.82 13.04 -2.57
N GLY A 176 13.38 11.94 -3.09
CA GLY A 176 12.98 10.59 -2.70
C GLY A 176 13.15 10.31 -1.20
N ASP A 177 14.17 10.85 -0.56
CA ASP A 177 14.39 10.70 0.88
C ASP A 177 13.48 11.64 1.68
N ALA A 178 13.25 12.87 1.20
CA ALA A 178 12.27 13.77 1.80
C ALA A 178 10.87 13.13 1.82
N LEU A 179 10.45 12.49 0.73
CA LEU A 179 9.16 11.79 0.64
C LEU A 179 9.08 10.59 1.60
N LYS A 180 10.17 9.84 1.80
CA LYS A 180 10.22 8.78 2.82
C LYS A 180 10.05 9.34 4.23
N ILE A 181 10.73 10.45 4.54
CA ILE A 181 10.58 11.16 5.82
C ILE A 181 9.12 11.62 6.00
N LEU A 182 8.52 12.22 4.97
CA LEU A 182 7.13 12.67 5.01
C LEU A 182 6.15 11.51 5.23
N GLY A 183 6.35 10.40 4.53
CA GLY A 183 5.56 9.17 4.71
C GLY A 183 5.68 8.63 6.13
N LYS A 184 6.90 8.50 6.65
CA LYS A 184 7.13 8.06 8.02
C LYS A 184 6.49 8.99 9.05
N TYR A 185 6.59 10.31 8.84
CA TYR A 185 5.98 11.30 9.74
C TYR A 185 4.46 11.25 9.72
N ARG A 186 3.85 10.97 8.56
CA ARG A 186 2.41 10.73 8.46
C ARG A 186 1.99 9.52 9.32
N ASP A 187 2.77 8.44 9.26
CA ASP A 187 2.43 7.16 9.89
C ASP A 187 2.70 7.17 11.41
N GLU A 188 3.80 7.80 11.83
CA GLU A 188 4.28 7.75 13.23
C GLU A 188 4.07 9.06 14.00
N GLY A 189 3.84 10.18 13.31
CA GLY A 189 3.70 11.52 13.90
C GLY A 189 5.00 12.12 14.46
N VAL A 190 6.07 11.33 14.54
CA VAL A 190 7.41 11.71 14.99
C VAL A 190 8.45 10.93 14.19
N ILE A 191 9.61 11.54 13.96
CA ILE A 191 10.74 10.88 13.30
C ILE A 191 11.86 10.72 14.33
N SER A 192 12.38 9.51 14.48
CA SER A 192 13.52 9.26 15.36
C SER A 192 14.82 9.67 14.66
N PRO A 193 15.71 10.43 15.33
CA PRO A 193 17.01 10.73 14.76
C PRO A 193 17.84 9.46 14.45
N LEU A 194 17.62 8.35 15.18
CA LEU A 194 18.37 7.10 14.96
C LEU A 194 18.22 6.55 13.52
N ASP A 195 17.06 6.75 12.91
CA ASP A 195 16.78 6.22 11.57
C ASP A 195 17.62 6.87 10.48
N HIS A 196 18.14 8.06 10.78
CA HIS A 196 18.84 8.92 9.82
C HIS A 196 20.33 9.06 10.11
N GLU A 197 20.86 8.47 11.18
CA GLU A 197 22.26 8.66 11.60
C GLU A 197 23.28 8.27 10.52
N LYS A 198 22.99 7.19 9.77
CA LYS A 198 23.86 6.69 8.70
C LYS A 198 23.55 7.30 7.34
N ALA A 199 22.55 8.18 7.25
CA ALA A 199 22.13 8.78 6.00
C ALA A 199 23.13 9.84 5.53
N PRO A 200 23.29 10.02 4.21
CA PRO A 200 24.21 11.03 3.68
C PRO A 200 23.81 12.45 4.08
N TYR A 201 22.53 12.71 4.36
CA TYR A 201 22.02 14.01 4.78
C TYR A 201 22.07 14.26 6.31
N ALA A 202 22.63 13.32 7.09
CA ALA A 202 22.75 13.49 8.54
C ALA A 202 23.66 14.68 8.90
N ILE A 203 23.23 15.50 9.88
CA ILE A 203 24.06 16.56 10.47
C ILE A 203 25.01 15.94 11.48
N LYS A 204 26.28 15.80 11.12
CA LYS A 204 27.29 15.06 11.92
C LYS A 204 27.44 15.62 13.34
N GLU A 205 27.39 16.94 13.48
CA GLU A 205 27.53 17.64 14.76
C GLU A 205 26.41 17.28 15.74
N PHE A 206 25.17 17.13 15.24
CA PHE A 206 24.02 16.72 16.05
C PHE A 206 24.27 15.32 16.67
N TYR A 207 24.63 14.34 15.83
CA TYR A 207 24.84 12.96 16.27
C TYR A 207 26.06 12.81 17.19
N LYS A 208 27.12 13.60 16.96
CA LYS A 208 28.27 13.65 17.87
C LYS A 208 27.85 14.13 19.27
N LYS A 209 27.16 15.27 19.36
CA LYS A 209 26.68 15.83 20.64
C LYS A 209 25.73 14.89 21.35
N ARG A 210 24.85 14.22 20.60
CA ARG A 210 23.93 13.23 21.15
C ARG A 210 24.67 12.07 21.82
N LYS A 211 25.67 11.48 21.15
CA LYS A 211 26.50 10.39 21.72
C LYS A 211 27.27 10.82 22.96
N GLU A 212 27.81 12.03 22.97
CA GLU A 212 28.50 12.61 24.13
C GLU A 212 27.54 12.75 25.32
N LYS A 213 26.30 13.18 25.07
CA LYS A 213 25.23 13.29 26.09
C LYS A 213 24.82 11.91 26.63
N GLU A 214 24.57 10.95 25.75
CA GLU A 214 24.22 9.56 26.15
C GLU A 214 25.33 8.93 27.01
N LYS A 215 26.60 9.13 26.65
CA LYS A 215 27.75 8.66 27.43
C LYS A 215 27.83 9.35 28.80
N ALA A 216 27.57 10.65 28.87
CA ALA A 216 27.58 11.39 30.13
C ALA A 216 26.42 10.99 31.05
N GLU A 217 25.25 10.65 30.51
CA GLU A 217 24.11 10.15 31.28
C GLU A 217 24.36 8.74 31.81
N LEU A 218 24.91 7.85 30.99
CA LEU A 218 25.34 6.50 31.42
C LEU A 218 26.39 6.56 32.54
N ALA A 219 27.37 7.46 32.42
CA ALA A 219 28.40 7.65 33.45
C ALA A 219 27.87 8.26 34.76
N LYS A 220 26.69 8.89 34.76
CA LYS A 220 26.01 9.38 35.97
C LYS A 220 25.09 8.35 36.60
N ALA A 221 24.67 7.35 35.83
CA ALA A 221 23.78 6.29 36.27
C ALA A 221 24.51 5.04 36.78
N ALA A 222 25.82 4.95 36.54
CA ALA A 222 26.74 3.94 37.06
C ALA A 222 27.41 4.42 38.35
#